data_AF-A0A9Q3BX07-F1
#
_entry.id   AF-A0A9Q3BX07-F1
#
_cell.length_a   1.000
_cell.length_b   1.000
_cell.length_c   1.000
_cell.angle_alpha   90.00
_cell.angle_beta   90.00
_cell.angle_gamma   90.00
#
_symmetry.space_group_name_H-M   'P 1'
#
loop_
_entity.id
_entity.type
_entity.pdbx_description
1 polymer ?
#
loop_
_entity_poly.entity_id
_entity_poly.type
_entity_poly.pdbx_seq_one_letter_code
_entity_poly.pdbx_strand_id
1 'polypeptide(L)'
;MIQTMEDILRRFCAYGMEYKDHEGYTHDWVTLLPAVQQAYNTSQNSTTRKTAALVEKGWNPLFRVDHLTKNLLTIHPTAKDFHDMWKRACDTAAKIIAEAKDYNKQRWDKTHMEPDFKEGDQVLVSTLNFNNVKGPKKMRDSFLGPFTIIKLIGKNAVEVKLTEESSRKHPVFPASLVKPYFQTEENKLP
;
A
#
# COMPACT_ATOMS: atom_id res chain seq x y z
N MET A 1 -10.36 6.50 -3.54
CA MET A 1 -9.11 7.28 -3.40
C MET A 1 -7.96 6.32 -3.68
N ILE A 2 -6.95 6.71 -4.46
CA ILE A 2 -5.78 5.84 -4.69
C ILE A 2 -5.06 5.73 -3.34
N GLN A 3 -4.78 4.50 -2.87
CA GLN A 3 -4.16 4.21 -1.57
C GLN A 3 -2.90 5.06 -1.32
N THR A 4 -2.13 5.34 -2.38
CA THR A 4 -0.91 6.15 -2.31
C THR A 4 -1.19 7.62 -1.96
N MET A 5 -2.27 8.20 -2.49
CA MET A 5 -2.62 9.60 -2.21
C MET A 5 -3.16 9.76 -0.79
N GLU A 6 -3.93 8.77 -0.33
CA GLU A 6 -4.38 8.68 1.05
C GLU A 6 -3.21 8.56 2.03
N ASP A 7 -2.24 7.69 1.71
CA ASP A 7 -1.01 7.53 2.49
C ASP A 7 -0.18 8.83 2.55
N ILE A 8 -0.08 9.56 1.44
CA ILE A 8 0.60 10.87 1.39
C ILE A 8 -0.14 11.88 2.27
N LEU A 9 -1.47 11.98 2.14
CA LEU A 9 -2.28 12.90 2.95
C LEU A 9 -2.16 12.59 4.43
N ARG A 10 -2.28 11.32 4.83
CA ARG A 10 -2.13 10.91 6.24
C ARG A 10 -0.77 11.31 6.81
N ARG A 11 0.31 11.17 6.04
CA ARG A 11 1.68 11.50 6.48
C ARG A 11 1.93 13.01 6.48
N PHE A 12 1.37 13.75 5.52
CA PHE A 12 1.53 15.20 5.43
C PHE A 12 0.68 15.92 6.49
N CYS A 13 -0.55 15.46 6.73
CA CYS A 13 -1.44 15.98 7.77
C CYS A 13 -1.05 15.53 9.18
N ALA A 14 -0.29 14.44 9.35
CA ALA A 14 0.27 14.05 10.64
C ALA A 14 1.41 14.98 11.10
N TYR A 15 2.01 15.76 10.20
CA TYR A 15 3.11 16.68 10.50
C TYR A 15 2.60 18.10 10.73
N GLY A 16 1.94 18.33 11.86
CA GLY A 16 1.75 19.67 12.40
C GLY A 16 2.92 20.03 13.31
N MET A 17 4.04 20.55 12.78
CA MET A 17 5.06 21.19 13.63
C MET A 17 4.65 22.65 13.94
N GLU A 18 3.71 22.70 14.89
CA GLU A 18 3.31 23.73 15.86
C GLU A 18 2.41 24.95 15.55
N TYR A 19 1.48 25.10 16.53
CA TYR A 19 0.65 26.19 17.06
C TYR A 19 -0.32 26.97 16.15
N LYS A 20 -1.62 26.75 16.37
CA LYS A 20 -2.67 27.76 16.18
C LYS A 20 -3.63 27.79 17.36
N ASP A 21 -4.09 29.00 17.63
CA ASP A 21 -4.79 29.47 18.82
C ASP A 21 -5.97 28.58 19.26
N HIS A 22 -6.00 28.28 20.56
CA HIS A 22 -7.13 27.82 21.40
C HIS A 22 -8.06 26.66 20.95
N GLU A 23 -8.06 26.18 19.70
CA GLU A 23 -9.00 25.16 19.21
C GLU A 23 -8.33 24.07 18.36
N GLY A 24 -7.63 23.15 19.02
CA GLY A 24 -7.42 21.77 18.54
C GLY A 24 -6.62 21.53 17.24
N TYR A 25 -6.34 20.24 16.98
CA TYR A 25 -5.64 19.79 15.78
C TYR A 25 -6.54 19.87 14.54
N THR A 26 -6.44 20.93 13.73
CA THR A 26 -7.15 20.99 12.44
C THR A 26 -6.44 20.08 11.43
N HIS A 27 -6.96 18.87 11.25
CA HIS A 27 -6.58 18.01 10.14
C HIS A 27 -7.27 18.52 8.86
N ASP A 28 -6.96 19.74 8.42
CA ASP A 28 -7.56 20.33 7.22
C ASP A 28 -6.89 19.76 5.95
N TRP A 29 -7.13 18.48 5.73
CA TRP A 29 -6.67 17.78 4.54
C TRP A 29 -7.39 18.29 3.28
N VAL A 30 -8.54 18.96 3.42
CA VAL A 30 -9.33 19.49 2.31
C VAL A 30 -8.61 20.66 1.66
N THR A 31 -8.08 21.60 2.44
CA THR A 31 -7.28 22.72 1.89
C THR A 31 -5.92 22.27 1.36
N LEU A 32 -5.36 21.19 1.90
CA LEU A 32 -4.08 20.63 1.45
C LEU A 32 -4.21 19.72 0.21
N LEU A 33 -5.42 19.25 -0.10
CA LEU A 33 -5.70 18.32 -1.19
C LEU A 33 -5.17 18.81 -2.56
N PRO A 34 -5.38 20.08 -2.98
CA PRO A 34 -4.88 20.56 -4.27
C PRO A 34 -3.35 20.53 -4.34
N ALA A 35 -2.67 20.87 -3.24
CA ALA A 35 -1.21 20.85 -3.17
C ALA A 35 -0.66 19.42 -3.28
N VAL A 36 -1.28 18.47 -2.58
CA VAL A 36 -0.91 17.04 -2.65
C VAL A 36 -1.17 16.46 -4.03
N GLN A 37 -2.32 16.78 -4.64
CA GLN A 37 -2.63 16.35 -6.00
C GLN A 37 -1.58 16.85 -7.00
N GLN A 38 -1.18 18.11 -6.88
CA GLN A 38 -0.15 18.68 -7.74
C GLN A 38 1.20 17.97 -7.52
N ALA A 39 1.62 17.78 -6.27
CA ALA A 39 2.86 17.08 -5.93
C ALA A 39 2.89 15.64 -6.46
N TYR A 40 1.79 14.90 -6.33
CA TYR A 40 1.66 13.55 -6.86
C TYR A 40 1.79 13.54 -8.39
N ASN A 41 1.11 14.46 -9.07
CA ASN A 41 1.12 14.54 -10.53
C ASN A 41 2.49 14.92 -11.10
N THR A 42 3.30 15.68 -10.35
CA THR A 42 4.66 16.06 -10.72
C THR A 42 5.75 15.11 -10.21
N SER A 43 5.40 14.11 -9.41
CA SER A 43 6.34 13.10 -8.93
C SER A 43 6.60 12.04 -10.01
N GLN A 44 7.84 11.57 -10.13
CA GLN A 44 8.19 10.52 -11.08
C GLN A 44 7.66 9.17 -10.59
N ASN A 45 6.88 8.47 -11.43
CA ASN A 45 6.44 7.12 -11.14
C ASN A 45 7.59 6.12 -11.41
N SER A 46 7.84 5.19 -10.49
CA SER A 46 8.90 4.18 -10.60
C SER A 46 8.76 3.29 -11.84
N THR A 47 7.52 2.98 -12.25
CA THR A 47 7.26 2.08 -13.38
C THR A 47 7.50 2.78 -14.71
N THR A 48 6.97 4.00 -14.86
CA THR A 48 7.00 4.73 -16.13
C THR A 48 8.25 5.61 -16.28
N ARG A 49 8.98 5.87 -15.18
CA ARG A 49 10.07 6.87 -15.06
C ARG A 49 9.70 8.27 -15.57
N LYS A 50 8.41 8.56 -15.65
CA LYS A 50 7.82 9.82 -16.08
C LYS A 50 6.82 10.29 -15.03
N THR A 51 6.58 11.59 -14.99
CA THR A 51 5.56 12.20 -14.14
C THR A 51 4.19 12.00 -14.75
N ALA A 52 3.14 11.89 -13.92
CA ALA A 52 1.78 11.70 -14.43
C ALA A 52 1.32 12.89 -15.27
N ALA A 53 1.65 14.12 -14.86
CA ALA A 53 1.34 15.34 -15.62
C ALA A 53 1.99 15.35 -17.01
N LEU A 54 3.22 14.86 -17.14
CA LEU A 54 3.89 14.77 -18.44
C LEU A 54 3.22 13.72 -19.35
N VAL A 55 2.78 12.60 -18.80
CA VAL A 55 2.12 11.53 -19.57
C VAL A 55 0.71 11.93 -20.01
N GLU A 56 -0.06 12.58 -19.13
CA GLU A 56 -1.44 12.99 -19.40
C GLU A 56 -1.52 14.26 -20.24
N LYS A 57 -0.76 15.29 -19.85
CA LYS A 57 -0.88 16.65 -20.40
C LYS A 57 0.26 17.04 -21.34
N GLY A 58 1.34 16.26 -21.38
CA GLY A 58 2.53 16.57 -22.19
C GLY A 58 3.47 17.61 -21.57
N TRP A 59 3.18 18.13 -20.38
CA TRP A 59 4.02 19.12 -19.69
C TRP A 59 3.91 18.99 -18.17
N ASN A 60 4.94 19.46 -17.46
CA ASN A 60 4.96 19.51 -16.00
C ASN A 60 4.77 20.96 -15.52
N PRO A 61 3.83 21.23 -14.59
CA PRO A 61 3.71 22.54 -13.99
C PRO A 61 4.95 22.88 -13.15
N LEU A 62 5.45 24.10 -13.32
CA LEU A 62 6.58 24.63 -12.57
C LEU A 62 6.14 25.07 -11.18
N PHE A 63 6.95 24.79 -10.15
CA PHE A 63 6.73 25.30 -8.81
C PHE A 63 7.43 26.64 -8.58
N ARG A 64 6.90 27.46 -7.67
CA ARG A 64 7.57 28.71 -7.22
C ARG A 64 9.02 28.47 -6.75
N VAL A 65 9.30 27.30 -6.16
CA VAL A 65 10.65 26.92 -5.72
C VAL A 65 11.62 26.64 -6.87
N ASP A 66 11.11 26.23 -8.05
CA ASP A 66 11.93 25.98 -9.25
C ASP A 66 12.46 27.29 -9.85
N HIS A 67 11.81 28.42 -9.54
CA HIS A 67 12.27 29.74 -9.94
C HIS A 67 13.38 30.29 -9.04
N LEU A 68 13.44 29.87 -7.77
CA LEU A 68 14.47 30.32 -6.82
C LEU A 68 15.83 29.65 -7.04
N THR A 69 15.86 28.51 -7.73
CA THR A 69 17.09 27.75 -8.03
C THR A 69 17.81 28.23 -9.29
N LYS A 70 17.21 29.11 -10.10
CA LYS A 70 17.84 29.68 -11.30
C LYS A 70 18.51 31.02 -10.98
N ASN A 71 19.83 31.03 -10.79
CA ASN A 71 20.75 32.19 -10.91
C ASN A 71 20.12 33.60 -10.73
N LEU A 72 19.42 33.84 -9.62
CA LEU A 72 18.91 35.17 -9.29
C LEU A 72 20.02 35.91 -8.55
N LEU A 73 20.50 37.02 -9.13
CA LEU A 73 21.55 37.87 -8.56
C LEU A 73 21.15 38.47 -7.20
N THR A 74 19.86 38.52 -6.89
CA THR A 74 19.34 39.03 -5.60
C THR A 74 18.04 38.30 -5.25
N ILE A 75 18.10 37.47 -4.20
CA ILE A 75 16.93 36.76 -3.66
C ILE A 75 16.42 37.57 -2.46
N HIS A 76 15.12 37.87 -2.43
CA HIS A 76 14.50 38.55 -1.29
C HIS A 76 14.62 37.68 -0.02
N PRO A 77 14.93 38.24 1.16
CA PRO A 77 15.16 37.46 2.39
C PRO A 77 14.00 36.49 2.72
N THR A 78 12.75 36.94 2.61
CA THR A 78 11.57 36.08 2.81
C THR A 78 11.51 34.88 1.86
N ALA A 79 11.97 35.04 0.62
CA ALA A 79 11.98 33.94 -0.35
C ALA A 79 13.08 32.92 -0.02
N LYS A 80 14.21 33.38 0.53
CA LYS A 80 15.27 32.53 1.06
C LYS A 80 14.79 31.75 2.29
N ASP A 81 14.15 32.41 3.24
CA ASP A 81 13.61 31.77 4.45
C ASP A 81 12.56 30.70 4.10
N PHE A 82 11.68 31.00 3.12
CA PHE A 82 10.71 30.03 2.62
C PHE A 82 11.39 28.83 1.94
N HIS A 83 12.44 29.06 1.15
CA HIS A 83 13.21 27.99 0.53
C HIS A 83 13.86 27.08 1.59
N ASP A 84 14.48 27.67 2.62
CA ASP A 84 15.11 26.94 3.70
C ASP A 84 14.08 26.14 4.52
N MET A 85 12.92 26.73 4.80
CA MET A 85 11.78 26.04 5.44
C MET A 85 11.33 24.84 4.59
N TRP A 86 11.13 25.05 3.29
CA TRP A 86 10.70 24.01 2.36
C TRP A 86 11.70 22.86 2.28
N LYS A 87 12.99 23.18 2.19
CA LYS A 87 14.06 22.18 2.14
C LYS A 87 14.08 21.33 3.41
N ARG A 88 13.99 21.96 4.59
CA ARG A 88 13.90 21.25 5.88
C ARG A 88 12.68 20.34 5.95
N ALA A 89 11.52 20.79 5.46
CA ALA A 89 10.31 19.98 5.41
C ALA A 89 10.49 18.75 4.50
N CYS A 90 11.07 18.93 3.30
CA CYS A 90 11.35 17.82 2.38
C CYS A 90 12.34 16.80 2.98
N ASP A 91 13.45 17.27 3.55
CA ASP A 91 14.47 16.41 4.17
C ASP A 91 13.89 15.61 5.33
N THR A 92 13.00 16.23 6.12
CA THR A 92 12.34 15.56 7.25
C THR A 92 11.31 14.54 6.79
N ALA A 93 10.48 14.90 5.80
CA ALA A 93 9.54 13.95 5.20
C ALA A 93 10.25 12.74 4.60
N ALA A 94 11.39 12.94 3.93
CA ALA A 94 12.21 11.85 3.39
C ALA A 94 12.73 10.91 4.49
N LYS A 95 13.19 11.46 5.63
CA LYS A 95 13.60 10.66 6.80
C LYS A 95 12.45 9.85 7.37
N ILE A 96 11.30 10.47 7.61
CA ILE A 96 10.11 9.78 8.14
C ILE A 96 9.66 8.66 7.21
N ILE A 97 9.70 8.87 5.89
CA ILE A 97 9.37 7.83 4.91
C ILE A 97 10.35 6.66 4.98
N ALA A 98 11.65 6.93 5.12
CA ALA A 98 12.68 5.90 5.28
C ALA A 98 12.46 5.10 6.58
N GLU A 99 12.27 5.80 7.71
CA GLU A 99 12.00 5.19 9.01
C GLU A 99 10.72 4.34 9.00
N ALA A 100 9.64 4.83 8.39
CA ALA A 100 8.39 4.09 8.26
C ALA A 100 8.56 2.84 7.38
N LYS A 101 9.35 2.93 6.31
CA LYS A 101 9.68 1.78 5.47
C LYS A 101 10.45 0.72 6.26
N ASP A 102 11.46 1.13 7.02
CA ASP A 102 12.28 0.22 7.83
C ASP A 102 11.46 -0.39 8.97
N TYR A 103 10.61 0.38 9.62
CA TYR A 103 9.68 -0.10 10.65
C TYR A 103 8.74 -1.17 10.09
N ASN A 104 8.11 -0.90 8.94
CA ASN A 104 7.20 -1.85 8.29
C ASN A 104 7.93 -3.13 7.87
N LYS A 105 9.14 -3.01 7.34
CA LYS A 105 9.99 -4.15 6.99
C LYS A 105 10.32 -4.99 8.22
N GLN A 106 10.83 -4.38 9.29
CA GLN A 106 11.15 -5.10 10.54
C GLN A 106 9.94 -5.80 11.13
N ARG A 107 8.75 -5.17 11.10
CA ARG A 107 7.52 -5.78 11.61
C ARG A 107 7.07 -6.96 10.75
N TRP A 108 7.15 -6.81 9.43
CA TRP A 108 6.88 -7.89 8.49
C TRP A 108 7.83 -9.06 8.74
N ASP A 109 9.14 -8.83 8.70
CA ASP A 109 10.18 -9.87 8.86
C ASP A 109 10.07 -10.62 10.21
N LYS A 110 9.61 -9.97 11.28
CA LYS A 110 9.40 -10.61 12.60
C LYS A 110 8.22 -11.60 12.64
N THR A 111 7.18 -11.33 11.85
CA THR A 111 5.91 -12.09 11.91
C THR A 111 5.72 -12.99 10.69
N HIS A 112 6.41 -12.67 9.61
CA HIS A 112 6.29 -13.36 8.35
C HIS A 112 7.08 -14.67 8.40
N MET A 113 6.36 -15.77 8.29
CA MET A 113 6.94 -17.07 8.00
C MET A 113 6.60 -17.39 6.53
N GLU A 114 7.62 -17.70 5.73
CA GLU A 114 7.39 -18.21 4.37
C GLU A 114 6.70 -19.58 4.51
N PRO A 115 5.48 -19.76 4.00
CA PRO A 115 4.83 -21.05 4.06
C PRO A 115 5.50 -21.99 3.04
N ASP A 116 6.04 -23.11 3.52
CA ASP A 116 6.65 -24.15 2.69
C ASP A 116 5.55 -25.06 2.11
N PHE A 117 4.92 -24.60 1.03
CA PHE A 117 3.94 -25.39 0.29
C PHE A 117 4.64 -26.19 -0.81
N LYS A 118 4.23 -27.44 -1.02
CA LYS A 118 4.71 -28.29 -2.11
C LYS A 118 3.60 -28.59 -3.10
N GLU A 119 3.99 -28.87 -4.34
CA GLU A 119 3.06 -29.37 -5.35
C GLU A 119 2.49 -30.72 -4.87
N GLY A 120 1.17 -30.86 -4.93
CA GLY A 120 0.45 -32.03 -4.41
C GLY A 120 -0.08 -31.89 -2.98
N ASP A 121 0.32 -30.88 -2.21
CA ASP A 121 -0.23 -30.66 -0.87
C ASP A 121 -1.73 -30.29 -0.93
N GLN A 122 -2.47 -30.71 0.10
CA GLN A 122 -3.85 -30.30 0.29
C GLN A 122 -3.92 -29.02 1.10
N VAL A 123 -4.69 -28.05 0.61
CA VAL A 123 -4.81 -26.74 1.22
C VAL A 123 -6.24 -26.23 1.24
N LEU A 124 -6.54 -25.47 2.29
CA LEU A 124 -7.78 -24.75 2.49
C LEU A 124 -7.65 -23.32 1.96
N VAL A 125 -8.64 -22.83 1.18
CA VAL A 125 -8.62 -21.45 0.63
C VAL A 125 -9.60 -20.55 1.38
N SER A 126 -9.15 -19.38 1.82
CA SER A 126 -9.91 -18.47 2.68
C SER A 126 -11.12 -17.83 1.99
N THR A 127 -12.30 -17.88 2.62
CA THR A 127 -13.54 -17.33 2.06
C THR A 127 -13.61 -15.80 2.01
N LEU A 128 -12.59 -15.09 2.51
CA LEU A 128 -12.62 -13.63 2.76
C LEU A 128 -13.03 -12.81 1.52
N ASN A 129 -12.45 -13.13 0.35
CA ASN A 129 -12.66 -12.40 -0.90
C ASN A 129 -13.72 -13.03 -1.81
N PHE A 130 -14.43 -14.05 -1.32
CA PHE A 130 -15.43 -14.73 -2.12
C PHE A 130 -16.82 -14.17 -1.85
N ASN A 131 -17.35 -13.44 -2.83
CA ASN A 131 -18.71 -12.88 -2.80
C ASN A 131 -19.79 -13.90 -3.19
N ASN A 132 -19.43 -14.96 -3.92
CA ASN A 132 -20.36 -15.93 -4.50
C ASN A 132 -20.44 -17.25 -3.70
N VAL A 133 -20.23 -17.21 -2.38
CA VAL A 133 -20.43 -18.39 -1.52
C VAL A 133 -21.87 -18.35 -1.00
N LYS A 134 -22.57 -19.48 -1.09
CA LYS A 134 -23.97 -19.59 -0.66
C LYS A 134 -24.08 -19.33 0.86
N GLY A 135 -25.01 -18.46 1.25
CA GLY A 135 -25.36 -18.20 2.65
C GLY A 135 -24.82 -16.89 3.25
N PRO A 136 -25.26 -16.52 4.46
CA PRO A 136 -24.85 -15.29 5.12
C PRO A 136 -23.39 -15.38 5.60
N LYS A 137 -22.65 -14.26 5.48
CA LYS A 137 -21.20 -14.19 5.81
C LYS A 137 -20.82 -14.72 7.20
N LYS A 138 -21.75 -14.68 8.17
CA LYS A 138 -21.55 -15.15 9.55
C LYS A 138 -21.72 -16.66 9.74
N MET A 139 -22.45 -17.35 8.85
CA MET A 139 -22.75 -18.80 8.99
C MET A 139 -22.03 -19.66 7.96
N ARG A 140 -21.26 -19.04 7.05
CA ARG A 140 -20.44 -19.78 6.08
C ARG A 140 -19.08 -20.12 6.67
N ASP A 141 -18.49 -21.19 6.17
CA ASP A 141 -17.13 -21.58 6.55
C ASP A 141 -16.11 -20.49 6.18
N SER A 142 -15.15 -20.26 7.06
CA SER A 142 -14.08 -19.29 6.83
C SER A 142 -13.07 -19.77 5.77
N PHE A 143 -13.07 -21.06 5.47
CA PHE A 143 -12.21 -21.69 4.48
C PHE A 143 -13.00 -22.73 3.66
N LEU A 144 -12.70 -22.83 2.38
CA LEU A 144 -13.30 -23.81 1.47
C LEU A 144 -12.31 -24.91 1.15
N GLY A 145 -12.83 -26.14 1.19
CA GLY A 145 -12.30 -27.40 0.63
C GLY A 145 -10.89 -27.77 1.05
N PRO A 146 -10.51 -29.05 1.05
CA PRO A 146 -9.14 -29.39 0.70
C PRO A 146 -9.02 -29.30 -0.83
N PHE A 147 -8.27 -28.33 -1.33
CA PHE A 147 -7.87 -28.23 -2.74
C PHE A 147 -6.42 -28.69 -2.87
N THR A 148 -6.10 -29.36 -3.97
CA THR A 148 -4.72 -29.79 -4.25
C THR A 148 -3.96 -28.68 -4.96
N ILE A 149 -2.73 -28.40 -4.50
CA ILE A 149 -1.82 -27.49 -5.20
C ILE A 149 -1.34 -28.17 -6.48
N ILE A 150 -1.59 -27.54 -7.63
CA ILE A 150 -1.09 -27.98 -8.94
C ILE A 150 0.33 -27.45 -9.14
N LYS A 151 0.54 -26.17 -8.84
CA LYS A 151 1.78 -25.47 -9.14
C LYS A 151 2.04 -24.32 -8.17
N LEU A 152 3.30 -24.07 -7.87
CA LEU A 152 3.74 -22.88 -7.13
C LEU A 152 4.10 -21.76 -8.12
N ILE A 153 3.45 -20.60 -7.99
CA ILE A 153 3.73 -19.42 -8.82
C ILE A 153 4.60 -18.45 -8.01
N GLY A 154 5.90 -18.65 -8.12
CA GLY A 154 6.88 -17.92 -7.31
C GLY A 154 6.75 -18.26 -5.82
N LYS A 155 7.15 -17.34 -4.94
CA LYS A 155 7.12 -17.54 -3.48
C LYS A 155 5.77 -17.22 -2.82
N ASN A 156 4.96 -16.38 -3.44
CA ASN A 156 3.81 -15.75 -2.79
C ASN A 156 2.45 -16.20 -3.33
N ALA A 157 2.40 -17.06 -4.34
CA ALA A 157 1.14 -17.50 -4.93
C ALA A 157 1.16 -19.00 -5.24
N VAL A 158 0.01 -19.63 -5.04
CA VAL A 158 -0.22 -21.05 -5.28
C VAL A 158 -1.37 -21.20 -6.28
N GLU A 159 -1.21 -22.11 -7.23
CA GLU A 159 -2.26 -22.50 -8.16
C GLU A 159 -2.90 -23.79 -7.65
N VAL A 160 -4.21 -23.75 -7.40
CA VAL A 160 -4.97 -24.87 -6.84
C VAL A 160 -5.97 -25.44 -7.84
N LYS A 161 -6.19 -26.74 -7.75
CA LYS A 161 -7.24 -27.42 -8.52
C LYS A 161 -8.60 -27.13 -7.91
N LEU A 162 -9.31 -26.18 -8.49
CA LEU A 162 -10.67 -25.82 -8.07
C LEU A 162 -11.69 -26.90 -8.47
N THR A 163 -12.66 -27.16 -7.60
CA THR A 163 -13.83 -28.01 -7.88
C THR A 163 -14.81 -27.29 -8.81
N GLU A 164 -15.74 -28.01 -9.44
CA GLU A 164 -16.69 -27.43 -10.40
C GLU A 164 -17.49 -26.25 -9.82
N GLU A 165 -17.87 -26.32 -8.54
CA GLU A 165 -18.57 -25.24 -7.82
C GLU A 165 -17.76 -23.93 -7.73
N SER A 166 -16.43 -24.03 -7.83
CA SER A 166 -15.50 -22.91 -7.75
C SER A 166 -14.79 -22.61 -9.07
N SER A 167 -15.10 -23.32 -10.16
CA SER A 167 -14.46 -23.21 -11.48
C SER A 167 -14.54 -21.80 -12.10
N ARG A 168 -15.53 -20.98 -11.73
CA ARG A 168 -15.66 -19.59 -12.19
C ARG A 168 -14.62 -18.62 -11.60
N LYS A 169 -13.78 -19.09 -10.68
CA LYS A 169 -12.83 -18.27 -9.94
C LYS A 169 -11.43 -18.51 -10.49
N HIS A 170 -10.57 -17.49 -10.41
CA HIS A 170 -9.18 -17.66 -10.78
C HIS A 170 -8.51 -18.70 -9.86
N PRO A 171 -7.78 -19.69 -10.42
CA PRO A 171 -7.19 -20.79 -9.64
C PRO A 171 -5.94 -20.38 -8.85
N VAL A 172 -5.47 -19.14 -9.02
CA VAL A 172 -4.26 -18.63 -8.37
C VAL A 172 -4.64 -17.83 -7.14
N PHE A 173 -4.14 -18.25 -5.98
CA PHE A 173 -4.37 -17.58 -4.70
C PHE A 173 -3.05 -17.14 -4.07
N PRO A 174 -3.01 -15.95 -3.44
CA PRO A 174 -1.89 -15.57 -2.58
C PRO A 174 -1.71 -16.56 -1.43
N ALA A 175 -0.45 -16.89 -1.11
CA ALA A 175 -0.10 -17.80 -0.02
C ALA A 175 -0.70 -17.38 1.33
N SER A 176 -0.93 -16.08 1.54
CA SER A 176 -1.57 -15.54 2.75
C SER A 176 -3.05 -15.92 2.92
N LEU A 177 -3.72 -16.31 1.83
CA LEU A 177 -5.13 -16.73 1.82
C LEU A 177 -5.28 -18.25 1.83
N VAL A 178 -4.18 -18.99 1.99
CA VAL A 178 -4.14 -20.43 1.90
C VAL A 178 -3.60 -21.00 3.21
N LYS A 179 -4.20 -22.09 3.69
CA LYS A 179 -3.75 -22.81 4.88
C LYS A 179 -3.49 -24.28 4.55
N PRO A 180 -2.46 -24.91 5.12
CA PRO A 180 -2.28 -26.36 5.00
C PRO A 180 -3.49 -27.08 5.61
N TYR A 181 -3.98 -28.10 4.91
CA TYR A 181 -5.01 -28.99 5.41
C TYR A 181 -4.34 -30.16 6.17
N PHE A 182 -4.69 -30.32 7.44
CA PHE A 182 -4.29 -31.49 8.23
C PHE A 182 -5.49 -32.41 8.35
N GLN A 183 -5.38 -33.62 7.82
CA GLN A 183 -6.43 -34.62 7.97
C GLN A 183 -6.47 -35.07 9.43
N THR A 184 -7.60 -34.86 10.10
CA THR A 184 -7.82 -35.41 11.44
C THR A 184 -8.11 -36.90 11.30
N GLU A 185 -7.27 -37.74 11.90
CA GLU A 185 -7.52 -39.18 12.02
C GLU A 185 -8.82 -39.42 12.81
N GLU A 186 -9.86 -39.98 12.17
CA GLU A 186 -11.20 -40.19 12.74
C GLU A 186 -11.22 -41.07 14.01
N ASN A 187 -10.12 -41.78 14.32
CA ASN A 187 -9.99 -42.67 15.48
C ASN A 187 -9.56 -41.97 16.79
N LYS A 188 -9.52 -40.63 16.85
CA LYS A 188 -9.12 -39.86 18.05
C LYS A 188 -10.13 -38.77 18.44
N LEU A 189 -11.42 -39.11 18.47
CA LEU A 189 -12.41 -38.32 19.19
C LEU A 189 -12.68 -39.02 20.53
N PRO A 190 -12.52 -38.36 21.70
CA PRO A 190 -12.89 -38.93 22.99
C PRO A 190 -14.40 -39.15 23.13
#